data_AF-A0A251S2F8-F1
#
_entry.id   AF-A0A251S2F8-F1
#
_cell.length_a   1.000
_cell.length_b   1.000
_cell.length_c   1.000
_cell.angle_alpha   90.00
_cell.angle_beta   90.00
_cell.angle_gamma   90.00
#
_symmetry.space_group_name_H-M   'P 1'
#
loop_
_entity.id
_entity.type
_entity.pdbx_description
1 polymer ?
#
loop_
_entity_poly.entity_id
_entity_poly.type
_entity_poly.pdbx_seq_one_letter_code
_entity_poly.pdbx_strand_id
1 'polypeptide(L)'
;MNMMCLEVDLFMMVMTRMVNAVAQLRQHFMYSDDYGMFLFCVADTEHDWREGSEQHAFIEKCLASADRKNQPWLIFAAHRVLSYSSDYYYALVGSFEEPEGRESLQKLWQKYKVDIAFYGHVHNYEPSCPVYEVQYFSFCILILSTRYSKTHGTHQNPANESLIFGLVTMCEL
;
A
#
# COMPACT_ATOMS: atom_id res chain seq x y z
N MET A 1 -10.47 1.04 21.82
CA MET A 1 -10.48 1.79 20.54
C MET A 1 -10.12 0.78 19.47
N ASN A 2 -11.10 0.29 18.72
CA ASN A 2 -10.92 -0.85 17.82
C ASN A 2 -10.14 -0.41 16.57
N MET A 3 -9.16 -1.22 16.15
CA MET A 3 -8.32 -1.01 14.95
C MET A 3 -9.17 -0.76 13.69
N MET A 4 -10.35 -1.37 13.63
CA MET A 4 -11.35 -1.16 12.58
C MET A 4 -11.85 0.28 12.46
N CYS A 5 -11.92 1.07 13.55
CA CYS A 5 -12.32 2.48 13.46
C CYS A 5 -11.22 3.38 12.88
N LEU A 6 -9.95 3.06 13.15
CA LEU A 6 -8.80 3.75 12.56
C LEU A 6 -8.73 3.52 11.05
N GLU A 7 -9.10 2.34 10.56
CA GLU A 7 -9.13 2.03 9.13
C GLU A 7 -10.16 2.85 8.36
N VAL A 8 -11.39 3.03 8.91
CA VAL A 8 -12.42 3.82 8.23
C VAL A 8 -12.12 5.32 8.27
N ASP A 9 -11.62 5.84 9.39
CA ASP A 9 -11.26 7.26 9.51
C ASP A 9 -10.06 7.61 8.64
N LEU A 10 -9.02 6.77 8.60
CA LEU A 10 -7.85 6.95 7.73
C LEU A 10 -8.25 6.88 6.25
N PHE A 11 -9.08 5.91 5.87
CA PHE A 11 -9.58 5.78 4.51
C PHE A 11 -10.43 6.97 4.08
N MET A 12 -11.42 7.36 4.90
CA MET A 12 -12.26 8.52 4.59
C MET A 12 -11.43 9.79 4.51
N MET A 13 -10.38 9.92 5.30
CA MET A 13 -9.50 11.08 5.25
C MET A 13 -8.59 11.06 4.01
N VAL A 14 -8.01 9.91 3.64
CA VAL A 14 -7.27 9.73 2.39
C VAL A 14 -8.16 9.99 1.18
N MET A 15 -9.37 9.43 1.14
CA MET A 15 -10.32 9.62 0.04
C MET A 15 -10.86 11.05 -0.05
N THR A 16 -11.22 11.67 1.08
CA THR A 16 -11.67 13.07 1.09
C THR A 16 -10.56 14.00 0.62
N ARG A 17 -9.30 13.71 0.98
CA ARG A 17 -8.16 14.50 0.51
C ARG A 17 -7.73 14.16 -0.91
N MET A 18 -7.91 12.92 -1.38
CA MET A 18 -7.80 12.56 -2.81
C MET A 18 -8.78 13.40 -3.63
N VAL A 19 -10.05 13.50 -3.22
CA VAL A 19 -11.06 14.35 -3.88
C VAL A 19 -10.68 15.84 -3.83
N ASN A 20 -10.13 16.32 -2.71
CA ASN A 20 -9.69 17.72 -2.59
C ASN A 20 -8.41 18.01 -3.40
N ALA A 21 -7.50 17.05 -3.55
CA ALA A 21 -6.33 17.15 -4.41
C ALA A 21 -6.74 17.21 -5.89
N VAL A 22 -7.77 16.44 -6.29
CA VAL A 22 -8.40 16.54 -7.62
C VAL A 22 -8.92 17.97 -7.88
N ALA A 23 -9.35 18.70 -6.85
CA ALA A 23 -9.85 20.06 -6.97
C ALA A 23 -8.76 21.16 -7.11
N GLN A 24 -7.47 20.85 -6.89
CA GLN A 24 -6.38 21.86 -6.78
C GLN A 24 -5.35 21.93 -7.95
N LEU A 25 -5.60 21.29 -9.10
CA LEU A 25 -4.80 21.32 -10.35
C LEU A 25 -3.51 20.45 -10.36
N ARG A 26 -3.42 19.52 -11.33
CA ARG A 26 -2.39 19.39 -12.40
C ARG A 26 -2.59 18.06 -13.14
N GLN A 27 -2.07 17.94 -14.37
CA GLN A 27 -2.28 16.78 -15.26
C GLN A 27 -1.76 15.41 -14.72
N HIS A 28 -1.09 15.40 -13.57
CA HIS A 28 -0.61 14.20 -12.90
C HIS A 28 -1.17 14.17 -11.48
N PHE A 29 -1.78 13.04 -11.10
CA PHE A 29 -2.43 12.88 -9.79
C PHE A 29 -1.48 12.33 -8.70
N MET A 30 -0.16 12.39 -8.91
CA MET A 30 0.83 12.00 -7.90
C MET A 30 1.08 13.14 -6.91
N TYR A 31 1.02 12.87 -5.61
CA TYR A 31 1.23 13.87 -4.57
C TYR A 31 1.65 13.24 -3.24
N SER A 32 2.17 14.08 -2.35
CA SER A 32 2.51 13.72 -0.98
C SER A 32 1.68 14.53 -0.01
N ASP A 33 1.21 13.94 1.08
CA ASP A 33 0.47 14.65 2.12
C ASP A 33 0.86 14.14 3.50
N ASP A 34 0.78 15.00 4.50
CA ASP A 34 1.05 14.65 5.89
C ASP A 34 -0.17 14.86 6.79
N TYR A 35 -0.29 13.98 7.78
CA TYR A 35 -1.30 14.12 8.81
C TYR A 35 -0.81 13.55 10.13
N GLY A 36 -0.41 14.42 11.05
CA GLY A 36 0.10 14.02 12.36
C GLY A 36 1.31 13.10 12.22
N MET A 37 1.15 11.84 12.61
CA MET A 37 2.22 10.83 12.58
C MET A 37 2.36 10.10 11.24
N PHE A 38 1.54 10.44 10.24
CA PHE A 38 1.48 9.77 8.95
C PHE A 38 2.04 10.66 7.84
N LEU A 39 2.86 10.06 6.98
CA LEU A 39 3.24 10.61 5.68
C LEU A 39 2.69 9.69 4.58
N PHE A 40 1.98 10.27 3.62
CA PHE A 40 1.41 9.58 2.47
C PHE A 40 2.18 9.95 1.20
N CYS A 41 2.56 8.94 0.42
CA CYS A 41 3.09 9.08 -0.92
C CYS A 41 2.11 8.41 -1.90
N VAL A 42 1.37 9.22 -2.67
CA VAL A 42 0.31 8.76 -3.56
C VAL A 42 0.81 8.77 -4.99
N ALA A 43 0.74 7.60 -5.64
CA ALA A 43 1.10 7.40 -7.03
C ALA A 43 -0.13 7.41 -7.95
N ASP A 44 0.08 7.92 -9.16
CA ASP A 44 -0.84 7.88 -10.29
C ASP A 44 -0.50 6.69 -11.20
N THR A 45 -1.29 5.63 -11.09
CA THR A 45 -1.08 4.39 -11.84
C THR A 45 -1.58 4.43 -13.28
N GLU A 46 -2.03 5.58 -13.77
CA GLU A 46 -2.30 5.74 -15.21
C GLU A 46 -1.09 6.36 -15.95
N HIS A 47 -0.01 6.65 -15.23
CA HIS A 47 1.27 7.15 -15.75
C HIS A 47 2.44 6.24 -15.35
N ASP A 48 3.56 6.32 -16.08
CA ASP A 48 4.71 5.43 -15.90
C ASP A 48 5.33 5.57 -14.50
N TRP A 49 5.38 4.49 -13.72
CA TRP A 49 5.99 4.42 -12.37
C TRP A 49 7.37 3.75 -12.34
N ARG A 50 7.90 3.35 -13.51
CA ARG A 50 9.12 2.54 -13.59
C ARG A 50 10.38 3.35 -13.33
N GLU A 51 11.44 2.65 -12.96
CA GLU A 51 12.76 3.25 -12.68
C GLU A 51 13.19 4.15 -13.85
N GLY A 52 13.50 5.43 -13.53
CA GLY A 52 13.84 6.46 -14.51
C GLY A 52 12.68 7.37 -14.94
N SER A 53 11.44 7.09 -14.55
CA SER A 53 10.30 7.98 -14.80
C SER A 53 10.28 9.18 -13.83
N GLU A 54 9.55 10.25 -14.20
CA GLU A 54 9.32 11.41 -13.31
C GLU A 54 8.61 10.98 -12.02
N GLN A 55 7.63 10.08 -12.14
CA GLN A 55 6.89 9.56 -10.99
C GLN A 55 7.75 8.70 -10.07
N HIS A 56 8.66 7.88 -10.61
CA HIS A 56 9.57 7.09 -9.77
C HIS A 56 10.48 7.99 -8.94
N ALA A 57 11.04 9.03 -9.56
CA ALA A 57 11.85 10.04 -8.87
C ALA A 57 11.04 10.82 -7.82
N PHE A 58 9.78 11.13 -8.12
CA PHE A 58 8.85 11.73 -7.17
C PHE A 58 8.59 10.81 -5.95
N ILE A 59 8.30 9.53 -6.19
CA ILE A 59 8.05 8.54 -5.13
C ILE A 59 9.29 8.41 -4.25
N GLU A 60 10.49 8.26 -4.83
CA GLU A 60 11.73 8.20 -4.05
C GLU A 60 11.91 9.46 -3.18
N LYS A 61 11.69 10.64 -3.75
CA LYS A 61 11.80 11.91 -3.02
C LYS A 61 10.80 12.00 -1.87
N CYS A 62 9.54 11.61 -2.09
CA CYS A 62 8.51 11.61 -1.05
C CYS A 62 8.91 10.68 0.10
N LEU A 63 9.25 9.43 -0.21
CA LEU A 63 9.64 8.43 0.79
C LEU A 63 10.90 8.85 1.58
N ALA A 64 11.85 9.51 0.91
CA ALA A 64 13.07 10.02 1.54
C ALA A 64 12.83 11.21 2.48
N SER A 65 11.74 11.97 2.31
CA SER A 65 11.44 13.13 3.16
C SER A 65 10.86 12.78 4.53
N ALA A 66 10.54 11.51 4.78
CA ALA A 66 9.94 11.06 6.03
C ALA A 66 10.89 11.26 7.23
N ASP A 67 10.52 12.14 8.17
CA ASP A 67 11.16 12.18 9.48
C ASP A 67 10.57 11.07 10.37
N ARG A 68 11.16 9.87 10.30
CA ARG A 68 10.66 8.67 11.00
C ARG A 68 10.60 8.80 12.53
N LYS A 69 11.20 9.84 13.12
CA LYS A 69 11.08 10.11 14.56
C LYS A 69 9.74 10.77 14.90
N ASN A 70 9.28 11.69 14.05
CA ASN A 70 8.06 12.47 14.26
C ASN A 70 6.87 11.91 13.46
N GLN A 71 7.14 11.30 12.32
CA GLN A 71 6.19 10.63 11.42
C GLN A 71 6.61 9.16 11.24
N PRO A 72 6.36 8.30 12.24
CA PRO A 72 6.77 6.91 12.18
C PRO A 72 6.07 6.11 11.07
N TRP A 73 4.86 6.52 10.66
CA TRP A 73 4.01 5.79 9.71
C TRP A 73 4.18 6.33 8.29
N LEU A 74 4.89 5.58 7.45
CA LEU A 74 5.10 5.88 6.04
C LEU A 74 4.18 5.02 5.18
N ILE A 75 3.25 5.68 4.49
CA ILE A 75 2.17 5.04 3.74
C ILE A 75 2.36 5.31 2.25
N PHE A 76 2.40 4.26 1.44
CA PHE A 76 2.27 4.35 -0.01
C PHE A 76 0.82 4.08 -0.42
N ALA A 77 0.31 4.78 -1.43
CA ALA A 77 -1.01 4.53 -1.98
C ALA A 77 -1.01 4.64 -3.50
N ALA A 78 -1.76 3.78 -4.16
CA ALA A 78 -1.90 3.73 -5.61
C ALA A 78 -3.28 3.19 -6.00
N HIS A 79 -3.78 3.49 -7.21
CA HIS A 79 -5.05 2.93 -7.64
C HIS A 79 -4.90 1.47 -8.10
N ARG A 80 -4.14 1.21 -9.17
CA ARG A 80 -3.84 -0.16 -9.63
C ARG A 80 -2.92 -0.90 -8.68
N VAL A 81 -3.00 -2.24 -8.70
CA VAL A 81 -2.22 -3.09 -7.80
C VAL A 81 -0.78 -3.21 -8.31
N LEU A 82 0.13 -2.43 -7.71
CA LEU A 82 1.57 -2.48 -8.00
C LEU A 82 2.33 -3.49 -7.14
N SER A 83 1.64 -4.24 -6.26
CA SER A 83 2.26 -5.22 -5.36
C SER A 83 1.76 -6.65 -5.56
N TYR A 84 0.77 -7.08 -4.78
CA TYR A 84 0.24 -8.43 -4.79
C TYR A 84 -1.29 -8.37 -4.76
N SER A 85 -1.92 -9.16 -5.61
CA SER A 85 -3.32 -9.53 -5.51
C SER A 85 -3.52 -10.94 -6.07
N SER A 86 -4.37 -11.71 -5.41
CA SER A 86 -4.86 -13.00 -5.89
C SER A 86 -6.08 -12.89 -6.81
N ASP A 87 -6.38 -11.68 -7.31
CA ASP A 87 -7.49 -11.47 -8.23
C ASP A 87 -7.40 -12.36 -9.47
N TYR A 88 -8.57 -12.84 -9.87
CA TYR A 88 -8.70 -13.77 -10.98
C TYR A 88 -8.21 -13.18 -12.31
N TYR A 89 -8.40 -11.88 -12.57
CA TYR A 89 -7.96 -11.26 -13.82
C TYR A 89 -6.44 -11.20 -13.95
N TYR A 90 -5.73 -10.91 -12.86
CA TYR A 90 -4.27 -11.00 -12.87
C TYR A 90 -3.81 -12.45 -13.06
N ALA A 91 -4.46 -13.42 -12.41
CA ALA A 91 -4.13 -14.83 -12.56
C ALA A 91 -4.32 -15.35 -14.00
N LEU A 92 -5.33 -14.85 -14.74
CA LEU A 92 -5.58 -15.20 -16.14
C LEU A 92 -4.41 -14.84 -17.07
N VAL A 93 -3.68 -13.78 -16.75
CA VAL A 93 -2.49 -13.34 -17.50
C VAL A 93 -1.18 -13.85 -16.86
N GLY A 94 -1.28 -14.78 -15.90
CA GLY A 94 -0.12 -15.35 -15.21
C GLY A 94 0.61 -14.37 -14.28
N SER A 95 -0.10 -13.37 -13.77
CA SER A 95 0.41 -12.34 -12.87
C SER A 95 -0.32 -12.34 -11.52
N PHE A 96 0.22 -11.60 -10.56
CA PHE A 96 -0.43 -11.25 -9.30
C PHE A 96 -0.38 -9.72 -9.06
N GLU A 97 -0.15 -8.95 -10.12
CA GLU A 97 0.07 -7.50 -10.12
C GLU A 97 -0.03 -6.91 -11.52
N GLU A 98 -0.02 -5.58 -11.61
CA GLU A 98 0.26 -4.89 -12.88
C GLU A 98 1.66 -5.21 -13.39
N PRO A 99 1.85 -5.42 -14.71
CA PRO A 99 3.17 -5.64 -15.29
C PRO A 99 4.20 -4.59 -14.84
N GLU A 100 5.37 -5.04 -14.41
CA GLU A 100 6.46 -4.17 -13.94
C GLU A 100 6.11 -3.33 -12.67
N GLY A 101 5.06 -3.73 -11.94
CA GLY A 101 4.62 -3.10 -10.70
C GLY A 101 5.67 -3.19 -9.60
N ARG A 102 5.98 -4.41 -9.13
CA ARG A 102 6.89 -4.61 -8.01
C ARG A 102 8.34 -4.36 -8.38
N GLU A 103 8.80 -4.79 -9.56
CA GLU A 103 10.23 -4.76 -9.89
C GLU A 103 10.84 -3.36 -9.77
N SER A 104 10.05 -2.33 -10.10
CA SER A 104 10.46 -0.93 -10.08
C SER A 104 10.38 -0.27 -8.70
N LEU A 105 9.34 -0.60 -7.91
CA LEU A 105 9.00 0.13 -6.68
C LEU A 105 9.39 -0.59 -5.39
N GLN A 106 9.49 -1.93 -5.41
CA GLN A 106 9.80 -2.71 -4.20
C GLN A 106 11.15 -2.31 -3.57
N LYS A 107 12.13 -1.94 -4.40
CA LYS A 107 13.43 -1.45 -3.93
C LYS A 107 13.30 -0.16 -3.12
N LEU A 108 12.43 0.76 -3.55
CA LEU A 108 12.16 2.00 -2.83
C LEU A 108 11.41 1.72 -1.53
N TRP A 109 10.35 0.90 -1.58
CA TRP A 109 9.57 0.56 -0.39
C TRP A 109 10.43 -0.09 0.69
N GLN A 110 11.34 -0.98 0.31
CA GLN A 110 12.29 -1.59 1.23
C GLN A 110 13.32 -0.58 1.76
N LYS A 111 13.95 0.19 0.86
CA LYS A 111 14.99 1.19 1.21
C LYS A 111 14.49 2.19 2.24
N TYR A 112 13.25 2.68 2.06
CA TYR A 112 12.63 3.68 2.95
C TYR A 112 11.74 3.08 4.03
N LYS A 113 11.62 1.76 4.08
CA LYS A 113 10.81 1.03 5.06
C LYS A 113 9.37 1.54 5.10
N VAL A 114 8.70 1.52 3.94
CA VAL A 114 7.26 1.76 3.85
C VAL A 114 6.54 0.78 4.76
N ASP A 115 5.59 1.28 5.56
CA ASP A 115 4.87 0.51 6.57
C ASP A 115 3.55 -0.09 6.04
N ILE A 116 2.91 0.60 5.09
CA ILE A 116 1.64 0.19 4.50
C ILE A 116 1.61 0.65 3.04
N ALA A 117 1.13 -0.21 2.15
CA ALA A 117 0.88 0.13 0.76
C ALA A 117 -0.58 -0.17 0.40
N PHE A 118 -1.40 0.86 0.20
CA PHE A 118 -2.81 0.72 -0.16
C PHE A 118 -2.99 0.66 -1.68
N TYR A 119 -3.88 -0.23 -2.12
CA TYR A 119 -4.28 -0.35 -3.52
C TYR A 119 -5.81 -0.39 -3.62
N GLY A 120 -6.32 0.10 -4.74
CA GLY A 120 -7.71 -0.08 -5.15
C GLY A 120 -7.77 -1.03 -6.34
N HIS A 121 -8.54 -0.62 -7.36
CA HIS A 121 -8.71 -1.28 -8.66
C HIS A 121 -9.41 -2.64 -8.63
N VAL A 122 -8.94 -3.58 -7.81
CA VAL A 122 -9.62 -4.84 -7.54
C VAL A 122 -10.69 -4.62 -6.49
N HIS A 123 -11.94 -4.99 -6.80
CA HIS A 123 -13.10 -4.72 -5.94
C HIS A 123 -13.32 -5.82 -4.89
N ASN A 124 -12.30 -6.12 -4.10
CA ASN A 124 -12.36 -7.03 -2.95
C ASN A 124 -11.41 -6.56 -1.84
N TYR A 125 -11.46 -7.17 -0.66
CA TYR A 125 -10.50 -6.89 0.40
C TYR A 125 -9.49 -8.03 0.55
N GLU A 126 -8.21 -7.73 0.36
CA GLU A 126 -7.13 -8.71 0.43
C GLU A 126 -5.97 -8.19 1.30
N PRO A 127 -5.85 -8.63 2.56
CA PRO A 127 -4.73 -8.28 3.40
C PRO A 127 -3.52 -9.16 3.06
N SER A 128 -2.34 -8.54 2.90
CA SER A 128 -1.08 -9.25 2.74
C SER A 128 -0.31 -9.37 4.05
N CYS A 129 0.59 -10.36 4.11
CA CYS A 129 1.66 -10.35 5.09
C CYS A 129 2.69 -9.24 4.81
N PRO A 130 3.55 -8.90 5.80
CA PRO A 130 4.82 -8.25 5.55
C PRO A 130 5.64 -9.08 4.58
N VAL A 131 5.86 -8.56 3.38
CA VAL A 131 6.49 -9.32 2.29
C VAL A 131 7.55 -8.45 1.63
N TYR A 132 8.74 -9.03 1.52
CA TYR A 132 9.82 -8.56 0.67
C TYR A 132 10.28 -9.73 -0.18
N GLU A 133 10.20 -9.58 -1.50
CA GLU A 133 10.41 -10.64 -2.49
C GLU A 133 9.48 -11.87 -2.33
N VAL A 134 9.20 -12.57 -3.42
CA VAL A 134 8.17 -13.64 -3.49
C VAL A 134 8.46 -14.80 -2.50
N GLN A 135 9.71 -14.92 -2.04
CA GLN A 135 10.23 -16.07 -1.30
C GLN A 135 9.50 -16.33 0.04
N TYR A 136 8.87 -15.31 0.64
CA TYR A 136 8.15 -15.44 1.91
C TYR A 136 6.62 -15.29 1.78
N PHE A 137 6.12 -14.90 0.60
CA PHE A 137 4.69 -14.68 0.36
C PHE A 137 3.88 -15.97 0.57
N SER A 138 4.33 -17.08 -0.01
CA SER A 138 3.64 -18.37 0.10
C SER A 138 3.65 -18.95 1.51
N PHE A 139 4.72 -18.74 2.29
CA PHE A 139 4.80 -19.23 3.67
C PHE A 139 3.88 -18.44 4.59
N CYS A 140 3.78 -17.13 4.38
CA CYS A 140 3.00 -16.27 5.25
C CYS A 140 1.49 -16.33 4.98
N ILE A 141 1.06 -16.45 3.72
CA ILE A 141 -0.36 -16.71 3.39
C ILE A 141 -0.83 -18.03 4.01
N LEU A 142 0.01 -19.07 4.03
CA LEU A 142 -0.33 -20.34 4.68
C LEU A 142 -0.59 -20.15 6.18
N ILE A 143 0.21 -19.30 6.86
CA ILE A 143 0.04 -18.97 8.28
C ILE A 143 -1.21 -18.11 8.51
N LEU A 144 -1.50 -17.12 7.65
CA LEU A 144 -2.71 -16.31 7.76
C LEU A 144 -3.98 -17.11 7.47
N SER A 145 -3.99 -17.99 6.47
CA SER A 145 -5.12 -18.87 6.15
C SER A 145 -5.40 -19.86 7.29
N THR A 146 -4.34 -20.45 7.85
CA THR A 146 -4.48 -21.34 9.02
C THR A 146 -4.88 -20.60 10.30
N ARG A 147 -4.55 -19.31 10.47
CA ARG A 147 -5.05 -18.44 11.55
C ARG A 147 -6.48 -17.94 11.30
N TYR A 148 -6.87 -17.61 10.08
CA TYR A 148 -8.28 -17.28 9.76
C TYR A 148 -9.20 -18.48 10.03
N SER A 149 -8.69 -19.70 9.79
CA SER A 149 -9.39 -20.95 10.13
C SER A 149 -9.34 -21.31 11.63
N LYS A 150 -8.40 -20.75 12.40
CA LYS A 150 -8.21 -21.02 13.83
C LYS A 150 -8.18 -19.71 14.61
N THR A 151 -9.25 -19.41 15.35
CA THR A 151 -9.33 -18.41 16.45
C THR A 151 -9.64 -16.96 15.98
N HIS A 152 -10.66 -16.23 16.44
CA HIS A 152 -11.33 -16.24 17.76
C HIS A 152 -10.34 -16.61 18.88
N GLY A 153 -9.28 -15.81 19.07
CA GLY A 153 -8.33 -16.03 20.15
C GLY A 153 -6.94 -15.42 19.97
N THR A 154 -6.73 -14.35 20.73
CA THR A 154 -5.46 -13.89 21.34
C THR A 154 -4.33 -13.33 20.44
N HIS A 155 -4.19 -12.01 20.59
CA HIS A 155 -3.05 -11.13 20.37
C HIS A 155 -1.67 -11.72 20.73
N GLN A 156 -0.67 -11.50 19.87
CA GLN A 156 0.72 -11.31 20.24
C GLN A 156 1.47 -10.57 19.12
N ASN A 157 2.16 -9.49 19.48
CA ASN A 157 2.89 -8.56 18.61
C ASN A 157 4.40 -8.69 18.88
N PRO A 158 5.27 -8.89 17.87
CA PRO A 158 6.68 -8.59 17.98
C PRO A 158 7.08 -7.44 17.05
N ALA A 159 7.84 -6.51 17.60
CA ALA A 159 8.37 -5.33 16.92
C ALA A 159 9.55 -5.68 15.98
N ASN A 160 9.73 -4.84 14.95
CA ASN A 160 10.96 -4.57 14.17
C ASN A 160 11.13 -5.17 12.77
N GLU A 161 10.05 -5.50 12.06
CA GLU A 161 10.12 -5.75 10.61
C GLU A 161 9.27 -4.70 9.89
N SER A 162 9.78 -4.13 8.79
CA SER A 162 9.02 -3.19 7.95
C SER A 162 7.81 -3.94 7.42
N LEU A 163 6.65 -3.59 7.96
CA LEU A 163 5.39 -4.16 7.55
C LEU A 163 5.10 -3.55 6.18
N ILE A 164 4.73 -4.32 5.16
CA ILE A 164 4.08 -3.75 3.98
C ILE A 164 2.69 -4.37 4.05
N PHE A 165 1.76 -3.64 4.64
CA PHE A 165 0.37 -4.06 4.63
C PHE A 165 -0.26 -3.62 3.31
N GLY A 166 -0.56 -4.57 2.43
CA GLY A 166 -1.62 -4.39 1.44
C GLY A 166 -2.95 -4.36 2.19
N LEU A 167 -3.66 -3.25 2.18
CA LEU A 167 -5.02 -3.19 2.71
C LEU A 167 -5.90 -2.43 1.71
N VAL A 168 -7.15 -2.86 1.57
CA VAL A 168 -8.13 -2.34 0.61
C VAL A 168 -9.26 -1.62 1.35
N THR A 169 -9.95 -0.74 0.66
CA THR A 169 -11.18 -0.11 1.14
C THR A 169 -12.19 0.12 0.01
N MET A 170 -13.45 -0.02 0.40
CA MET A 170 -14.66 -0.28 -0.39
C MET A 170 -15.01 0.75 -1.48
N CYS A 171 -15.60 0.24 -2.57
CA CYS A 171 -16.66 0.95 -3.27
C CYS A 171 -17.71 -0.07 -3.77
N GLU A 172 -18.73 -0.35 -2.95
CA GLU A 172 -20.07 -0.59 -3.49
C GLU A 172 -20.77 0.78 -3.51
N LEU A 173 -21.33 1.15 -4.67
CA LEU A 173 -22.36 2.19 -4.78
C LEU A 173 -23.70 1.62 -4.28
#